data_AF-A0AAD0WLK9-F1
#
_entry.id   AF-A0AAD0WLK9-F1
#
_cell.length_a   1.000
_cell.length_b   1.000
_cell.length_c   1.000
_cell.angle_alpha   90.00
_cell.angle_beta   90.00
_cell.angle_gamma   90.00
#
_symmetry.space_group_name_H-M   'P 1'
#
loop_
_entity.id
_entity.type
_entity.pdbx_description
1 polymer ?
#
loop_
_entity_poly.entity_id
_entity_poly.type
_entity_poly.pdbx_seq_one_letter_code
_entity_poly.pdbx_strand_id
1 'polypeptide(L)'
;MNLHDHAGQLDRENHFKVNGFVELESRQTLSQELDDIRTLLKKAMALEHAIIPPYLTMLYTLNDDRDRWISDVIRSVVVEEMLHFVLVGNVLNAVGGTPEVNAPDFLPDYPAPLPFGIDDLEIQLHAFSPHAIHQAMQIEHPKYIRPEVVANHVCSDMSIGEFYVYIESRLRAAVNAFGETAVFCGDANRQIAPEHFTYGAGSNVIPVYDLNSAIEAVRVIFHQGEGSPNQLWLSDDGEIAHYYRFNEIYCGRRYVSDDTIASGPTGVQLTIASGPTGVQLTTGWDHAVKTHSGLKVSDYPAGDAQAAIVRFNRRYCELLEQLQQGLCGKPQKLMPALASMHTLRDEFLHIVRMPYPGDNGYFCAPTFEYTPPKVTLSPSAVPDVNFNSNQKTLSTLMQAYASGDVQKAVACMSEHIIWDISGPIDVPYAGVFYGHDGFRRYWSLMEQTVEFSSIGTENVFFNGNEAMAYGGEQGITKTTRVPYSYDWAIRYEFNDDHKVVLMRQYFNPMRIQAALAASHAGAESNG
;
A
#
# COMPACT_ATOMS: atom_id res chain seq x y z
N MET A 1 -38.52 -24.38 2.27
CA MET A 1 -38.09 -23.67 1.05
C MET A 1 -39.31 -23.43 0.19
N ASN A 2 -39.67 -22.18 -0.04
CA ASN A 2 -40.92 -21.80 -0.71
C ASN A 2 -40.70 -21.81 -2.24
N LEU A 3 -41.72 -22.13 -3.04
CA LEU A 3 -41.61 -22.22 -4.51
C LEU A 3 -41.15 -20.92 -5.19
N HIS A 4 -41.40 -19.76 -4.56
CA HIS A 4 -40.91 -18.46 -5.02
C HIS A 4 -39.40 -18.26 -4.81
N ASP A 5 -38.83 -18.80 -3.73
CA ASP A 5 -37.39 -18.69 -3.47
C ASP A 5 -36.58 -19.51 -4.51
N HIS A 6 -37.11 -20.66 -4.92
CA HIS A 6 -36.49 -21.50 -5.95
C HIS A 6 -36.47 -20.86 -7.35
N ALA A 7 -37.54 -20.17 -7.75
CA ALA A 7 -37.59 -19.52 -9.05
C ALA A 7 -36.59 -18.35 -9.15
N GLY A 8 -36.48 -17.53 -8.09
CA GLY A 8 -35.50 -16.43 -8.03
C GLY A 8 -34.04 -16.89 -7.88
N GLN A 9 -33.81 -18.09 -7.35
CA GLN A 9 -32.47 -18.70 -7.34
C GLN A 9 -32.07 -19.19 -8.74
N LEU A 10 -32.98 -19.90 -9.44
CA LEU A 10 -32.71 -20.43 -10.77
C LEU A 10 -32.46 -19.31 -11.80
N ASP A 11 -33.18 -18.19 -11.69
CA ASP A 11 -32.99 -17.04 -12.57
C ASP A 11 -31.62 -16.38 -12.37
N ARG A 12 -31.19 -16.22 -11.10
CA ARG A 12 -29.85 -15.72 -10.76
C ARG A 12 -28.73 -16.65 -11.26
N GLU A 13 -28.88 -17.95 -11.13
CA GLU A 13 -27.93 -18.92 -11.68
C GLU A 13 -27.81 -18.82 -13.20
N ASN A 14 -28.93 -18.67 -13.90
CA ASN A 14 -28.94 -18.52 -15.35
C ASN A 14 -28.30 -17.19 -15.79
N HIS A 15 -28.63 -16.09 -15.11
CA HIS A 15 -28.00 -14.79 -15.36
C HIS A 15 -26.48 -14.87 -15.16
N PHE A 16 -26.02 -15.44 -14.04
CA PHE A 16 -24.59 -15.58 -13.76
C PHE A 16 -23.88 -16.43 -14.83
N LYS A 17 -24.46 -17.56 -15.24
CA LYS A 17 -23.90 -18.43 -16.30
C LYS A 17 -23.71 -17.70 -17.63
N VAL A 18 -24.57 -16.73 -17.96
CA VAL A 18 -24.51 -15.98 -19.21
C VAL A 18 -23.57 -14.78 -19.10
N ASN A 19 -23.61 -14.06 -17.98
CA ASN A 19 -22.99 -12.73 -17.88
C ASN A 19 -21.71 -12.70 -17.02
N GLY A 20 -21.48 -13.72 -16.19
CA GLY A 20 -20.32 -13.81 -15.29
C GLY A 20 -20.40 -12.92 -14.04
N PHE A 21 -21.55 -12.29 -13.76
CA PHE A 21 -21.77 -11.49 -12.56
C PHE A 21 -23.18 -11.70 -11.99
N VAL A 22 -23.36 -11.31 -10.72
CA VAL A 22 -24.65 -11.41 -10.02
C VAL A 22 -25.35 -10.05 -10.11
N GLU A 23 -26.59 -10.04 -10.59
CA GLU A 23 -27.36 -8.80 -10.66
C GLU A 23 -27.73 -8.33 -9.25
N LEU A 24 -27.25 -7.13 -8.88
CA LEU A 24 -27.50 -6.47 -7.60
C LEU A 24 -28.13 -5.11 -7.85
N GLU A 25 -28.92 -4.64 -6.88
CA GLU A 25 -29.48 -3.29 -6.87
C GLU A 25 -28.81 -2.46 -5.79
N SER A 26 -28.33 -1.26 -6.13
CA SER A 26 -28.02 -0.26 -5.12
C SER A 26 -29.32 0.43 -4.66
N ARG A 27 -29.57 0.40 -3.35
CA ARG A 27 -30.72 1.08 -2.72
C ARG A 27 -30.28 2.20 -1.76
N GLN A 28 -28.99 2.48 -1.73
CA GLN A 28 -28.37 3.46 -0.84
C GLN A 28 -28.23 4.82 -1.54
N THR A 29 -27.70 5.82 -0.83
CA THR A 29 -27.21 7.04 -1.48
C THR A 29 -25.86 6.78 -2.15
N LEU A 30 -25.47 7.58 -3.15
CA LEU A 30 -24.15 7.46 -3.81
C LEU A 30 -22.99 7.46 -2.81
N SER A 31 -23.04 8.32 -1.79
CA SER A 31 -21.97 8.40 -0.78
C SER A 31 -21.83 7.10 0.00
N GLN A 32 -22.94 6.53 0.45
CA GLN A 32 -22.94 5.27 1.20
C GLN A 32 -22.47 4.11 0.32
N GLU A 33 -22.94 4.06 -0.93
CA GLU A 33 -22.54 3.01 -1.88
C GLU A 33 -21.03 3.07 -2.15
N LEU A 34 -20.48 4.27 -2.36
CA LEU A 34 -19.05 4.47 -2.55
C LEU A 34 -18.24 4.10 -1.30
N ASP A 35 -18.70 4.47 -0.10
CA ASP A 35 -18.00 4.14 1.14
C ASP A 35 -17.97 2.62 1.38
N ASP A 36 -19.06 1.92 1.07
CA ASP A 36 -19.13 0.46 1.11
C ASP A 36 -18.17 -0.18 0.09
N ILE A 37 -18.17 0.27 -1.18
CA ILE A 37 -17.27 -0.26 -2.22
C ILE A 37 -15.80 0.03 -1.87
N ARG A 38 -15.48 1.24 -1.41
CA ARG A 38 -14.12 1.59 -0.96
C ARG A 38 -13.69 0.71 0.21
N THR A 39 -14.60 0.41 1.13
CA THR A 39 -14.34 -0.55 2.20
C THR A 39 -14.03 -1.92 1.60
N LEU A 40 -14.88 -2.46 0.73
CA LEU A 40 -14.63 -3.76 0.06
C LEU A 40 -13.28 -3.82 -0.66
N LEU A 41 -12.88 -2.73 -1.34
CA LEU A 41 -11.61 -2.69 -2.05
C LEU A 41 -10.41 -2.61 -1.10
N LYS A 42 -10.48 -1.86 0.01
CA LYS A 42 -9.46 -1.92 1.07
C LYS A 42 -9.31 -3.33 1.65
N LYS A 43 -10.44 -4.03 1.81
CA LYS A 43 -10.47 -5.42 2.23
C LYS A 43 -9.77 -6.35 1.23
N ALA A 44 -10.06 -6.19 -0.06
CA ALA A 44 -9.37 -6.91 -1.12
C ALA A 44 -7.86 -6.64 -1.11
N MET A 45 -7.40 -5.40 -0.89
CA MET A 45 -5.96 -5.12 -0.78
C MET A 45 -5.30 -5.87 0.38
N ALA A 46 -5.97 -5.96 1.53
CA ALA A 46 -5.47 -6.72 2.67
C ALA A 46 -5.44 -8.24 2.39
N LEU A 47 -6.43 -8.75 1.64
CA LEU A 47 -6.50 -10.15 1.20
C LEU A 47 -5.30 -10.51 0.31
N GLU A 48 -5.08 -9.77 -0.79
CA GLU A 48 -3.96 -10.00 -1.71
C GLU A 48 -2.60 -9.91 -0.98
N HIS A 49 -2.45 -8.93 -0.11
CA HIS A 49 -1.23 -8.79 0.67
C HIS A 49 -1.03 -9.92 1.69
N ALA A 50 -2.09 -10.49 2.27
CA ALA A 50 -1.98 -11.57 3.26
C ALA A 50 -1.39 -12.87 2.68
N ILE A 51 -1.40 -13.02 1.35
CA ILE A 51 -0.89 -14.19 0.65
C ILE A 51 0.60 -14.06 0.29
N ILE A 52 1.08 -12.82 0.13
CA ILE A 52 2.48 -12.53 -0.27
C ILE A 52 3.52 -13.05 0.74
N PRO A 53 3.46 -12.77 2.06
CA PRO A 53 4.46 -13.26 3.02
C PRO A 53 4.56 -14.79 3.12
N PRO A 54 3.46 -15.57 3.14
CA PRO A 54 3.52 -17.03 3.04
C PRO A 54 4.26 -17.51 1.79
N TYR A 55 3.97 -16.95 0.61
CA TYR A 55 4.60 -17.39 -0.64
C TYR A 55 6.07 -16.96 -0.73
N LEU A 56 6.43 -15.78 -0.21
CA LEU A 56 7.84 -15.38 -0.05
C LEU A 56 8.59 -16.30 0.91
N THR A 57 7.95 -16.71 2.00
CA THR A 57 8.54 -17.65 2.97
C THR A 57 8.84 -18.98 2.32
N MET A 58 7.88 -19.50 1.56
CA MET A 58 8.05 -20.68 0.74
C MET A 58 9.19 -20.50 -0.29
N LEU A 59 9.20 -19.39 -1.04
CA LEU A 59 10.21 -19.12 -2.06
C LEU A 59 11.65 -19.06 -1.50
N TYR A 60 11.86 -18.38 -0.37
CA TYR A 60 13.20 -18.11 0.15
C TYR A 60 13.74 -19.18 1.10
N THR A 61 12.92 -20.17 1.46
CA THR A 61 13.36 -21.39 2.16
C THR A 61 13.61 -22.56 1.20
N LEU A 62 13.25 -22.42 -0.07
CA LEU A 62 13.65 -23.34 -1.14
C LEU A 62 15.16 -23.27 -1.36
N ASN A 63 15.80 -24.44 -1.52
CA ASN A 63 17.19 -24.55 -1.94
C ASN A 63 17.26 -24.94 -3.43
N ASP A 64 17.78 -24.05 -4.26
CA ASP A 64 17.64 -24.10 -5.71
C ASP A 64 18.98 -24.30 -6.47
N ASP A 65 19.87 -25.10 -5.87
CA ASP A 65 21.23 -25.31 -6.39
C ASP A 65 21.29 -26.13 -7.69
N ARG A 66 20.15 -26.66 -8.20
CA ARG A 66 20.14 -27.59 -9.34
C ARG A 66 19.08 -27.35 -10.42
N ASP A 67 17.87 -26.88 -10.08
CA ASP A 67 16.78 -26.75 -11.05
C ASP A 67 15.72 -25.72 -10.62
N ARG A 68 15.67 -24.61 -11.34
CA ARG A 68 14.96 -23.39 -10.92
C ARG A 68 13.47 -23.39 -11.17
N TRP A 69 12.92 -24.40 -11.84
CA TRP A 69 11.51 -24.34 -12.26
C TRP A 69 10.53 -24.14 -11.09
N ILE A 70 10.80 -24.71 -9.91
CA ILE A 70 9.95 -24.52 -8.73
C ILE A 70 10.06 -23.07 -8.24
N SER A 71 11.28 -22.54 -8.15
CA SER A 71 11.49 -21.16 -7.70
C SER A 71 10.95 -20.15 -8.71
N ASP A 72 11.02 -20.45 -10.01
CA ASP A 72 10.46 -19.65 -11.09
C ASP A 72 8.92 -19.64 -11.02
N VAL A 73 8.29 -20.79 -10.79
CA VAL A 73 6.83 -20.91 -10.61
C VAL A 73 6.35 -20.18 -9.35
N ILE A 74 6.99 -20.38 -8.19
CA ILE A 74 6.56 -19.69 -6.97
C ILE A 74 6.78 -18.19 -7.11
N ARG A 75 7.89 -17.78 -7.73
CA ARG A 75 8.20 -16.37 -7.97
C ARG A 75 7.20 -15.73 -8.94
N SER A 76 6.76 -16.43 -9.99
CA SER A 76 5.77 -15.89 -10.92
C SER A 76 4.45 -15.62 -10.19
N VAL A 77 3.98 -16.57 -9.38
CA VAL A 77 2.77 -16.39 -8.55
C VAL A 77 2.93 -15.23 -7.57
N VAL A 78 4.05 -15.14 -6.83
CA VAL A 78 4.30 -14.01 -5.90
C VAL A 78 4.21 -12.65 -6.60
N VAL A 79 4.69 -12.55 -7.84
CA VAL A 79 4.59 -11.30 -8.61
C VAL A 79 3.18 -11.04 -9.08
N GLU A 80 2.42 -12.07 -9.44
CA GLU A 80 1.00 -11.94 -9.76
C GLU A 80 0.19 -11.46 -8.55
N GLU A 81 0.44 -11.97 -7.34
CA GLU A 81 -0.17 -11.46 -6.10
C GLU A 81 0.18 -9.96 -5.84
N MET A 82 1.42 -9.55 -6.13
CA MET A 82 1.81 -8.14 -6.07
C MET A 82 1.10 -7.29 -7.13
N LEU A 83 0.88 -7.84 -8.33
CA LEU A 83 0.08 -7.21 -9.38
C LEU A 83 -1.37 -7.07 -8.90
N HIS A 84 -1.97 -8.11 -8.33
CA HIS A 84 -3.35 -8.11 -7.84
C HIS A 84 -3.54 -7.01 -6.79
N PHE A 85 -2.63 -6.93 -5.82
CA PHE A 85 -2.59 -5.86 -4.84
C PHE A 85 -2.59 -4.46 -5.48
N VAL A 86 -1.79 -4.23 -6.54
CA VAL A 86 -1.75 -2.96 -7.27
C VAL A 86 -3.03 -2.71 -8.06
N LEU A 87 -3.59 -3.73 -8.72
CA LEU A 87 -4.84 -3.63 -9.48
C LEU A 87 -6.02 -3.23 -8.58
N VAL A 88 -6.15 -3.86 -7.41
CA VAL A 88 -7.16 -3.45 -6.41
C VAL A 88 -6.94 -2.00 -5.99
N GLY A 89 -5.68 -1.59 -5.78
CA GLY A 89 -5.33 -0.20 -5.46
C GLY A 89 -5.76 0.79 -6.55
N ASN A 90 -5.60 0.44 -7.82
CA ASN A 90 -6.05 1.24 -8.97
C ASN A 90 -7.58 1.38 -9.00
N VAL A 91 -8.32 0.29 -8.79
CA VAL A 91 -9.79 0.31 -8.69
C VAL A 91 -10.23 1.19 -7.51
N LEU A 92 -9.59 1.05 -6.34
CA LEU A 92 -9.87 1.88 -5.15
C LEU A 92 -9.64 3.37 -5.42
N ASN A 93 -8.52 3.71 -6.06
CA ASN A 93 -8.23 5.08 -6.45
C ASN A 93 -9.27 5.62 -7.45
N ALA A 94 -9.71 4.81 -8.42
CA ALA A 94 -10.65 5.22 -9.46
C ALA A 94 -12.04 5.55 -8.90
N VAL A 95 -12.49 4.85 -7.85
CA VAL A 95 -13.75 5.17 -7.14
C VAL A 95 -13.59 6.26 -6.07
N GLY A 96 -12.48 7.00 -6.09
CA GLY A 96 -12.18 8.10 -5.17
C GLY A 96 -11.79 7.69 -3.75
N GLY A 97 -11.43 6.41 -3.56
CA GLY A 97 -10.90 5.91 -2.29
C GLY A 97 -9.41 6.18 -2.12
N THR A 98 -8.89 5.81 -0.95
CA THR A 98 -7.46 5.91 -0.63
C THR A 98 -6.98 4.62 0.02
N PRO A 99 -5.94 3.97 -0.53
CA PRO A 99 -5.27 2.84 0.11
C PRO A 99 -4.80 3.17 1.52
N GLU A 100 -4.80 2.19 2.42
CA GLU A 100 -4.36 2.31 3.82
C GLU A 100 -3.50 1.10 4.18
N VAL A 101 -2.37 0.96 3.47
CA VAL A 101 -1.55 -0.28 3.46
C VAL A 101 -0.40 -0.27 4.47
N ASN A 102 -0.20 0.86 5.15
CA ASN A 102 0.81 1.05 6.21
C ASN A 102 0.20 1.03 7.63
N ALA A 103 -1.10 0.76 7.74
CA ALA A 103 -1.81 0.76 9.01
C ALA A 103 -1.48 -0.50 9.83
N PRO A 104 -1.52 -0.45 11.17
CA PRO A 104 -1.25 -1.62 12.02
C PRO A 104 -2.15 -2.83 11.73
N ASP A 105 -3.41 -2.58 11.37
CA ASP A 105 -4.44 -3.57 11.08
C ASP A 105 -4.40 -4.11 9.64
N PHE A 106 -3.51 -3.57 8.79
CA PHE A 106 -3.28 -4.09 7.45
C PHE A 106 -2.46 -5.39 7.46
N LEU A 107 -1.54 -5.55 8.41
CA LEU A 107 -0.69 -6.73 8.52
C LEU A 107 -1.35 -7.84 9.33
N PRO A 108 -1.49 -9.07 8.78
CA PRO A 108 -1.93 -10.21 9.56
C PRO A 108 -0.91 -10.58 10.64
N ASP A 109 -1.41 -10.95 11.81
CA ASP A 109 -0.58 -11.42 12.93
C ASP A 109 -0.30 -12.93 12.80
N TYR A 110 0.46 -13.35 11.78
CA TYR A 110 0.61 -14.78 11.43
C TYR A 110 1.07 -15.68 12.60
N PRO A 111 0.43 -16.83 12.81
CA PRO A 111 -0.66 -17.36 12.00
C PRO A 111 -1.97 -16.62 12.21
N ALA A 112 -2.69 -16.42 11.11
CA ALA A 112 -3.87 -15.58 11.09
C ALA A 112 -4.91 -16.16 10.13
N PRO A 113 -6.21 -16.01 10.41
CA PRO A 113 -7.23 -16.31 9.42
C PRO A 113 -7.05 -15.44 8.19
N LEU A 114 -7.48 -15.94 7.03
CA LEU A 114 -7.69 -15.10 5.85
C LEU A 114 -8.54 -13.88 6.23
N PRO A 115 -8.17 -12.68 5.77
CA PRO A 115 -8.92 -11.47 6.07
C PRO A 115 -10.43 -11.63 5.81
N PHE A 116 -11.24 -11.06 6.71
CA PHE A 116 -12.71 -11.03 6.64
C PHE A 116 -13.43 -12.38 6.83
N GLY A 117 -12.70 -13.41 7.26
CA GLY A 117 -13.28 -14.74 7.49
C GLY A 117 -13.63 -15.46 6.19
N ILE A 118 -13.09 -15.00 5.06
CA ILE A 118 -13.20 -15.70 3.78
C ILE A 118 -12.59 -17.09 3.95
N ASP A 119 -13.35 -18.11 3.53
CA ASP A 119 -12.94 -19.51 3.52
C ASP A 119 -12.53 -20.16 4.86
N ASP A 120 -12.65 -19.45 6.00
CA ASP A 120 -12.28 -19.92 7.34
C ASP A 120 -10.89 -20.60 7.41
N LEU A 121 -9.95 -20.12 6.59
CA LEU A 121 -8.61 -20.70 6.47
C LEU A 121 -7.61 -19.94 7.33
N GLU A 122 -6.91 -20.63 8.23
CA GLU A 122 -5.75 -20.09 8.94
C GLU A 122 -4.49 -20.21 8.07
N ILE A 123 -3.82 -19.08 7.82
CA ILE A 123 -2.60 -19.00 7.04
C ILE A 123 -1.38 -18.97 7.95
N GLN A 124 -0.41 -19.82 7.62
CA GLN A 124 0.86 -19.97 8.30
C GLN A 124 2.05 -19.57 7.40
N LEU A 125 3.15 -19.14 8.02
CA LEU A 125 4.44 -18.91 7.35
C LEU A 125 5.24 -20.21 7.25
N HIS A 126 4.81 -21.12 6.37
CA HIS A 126 5.49 -22.40 6.16
C HIS A 126 6.73 -22.25 5.29
N ALA A 127 7.84 -22.88 5.71
CA ALA A 127 8.95 -23.15 4.81
C ALA A 127 8.52 -24.08 3.65
N PHE A 128 9.25 -24.02 2.53
CA PHE A 128 9.02 -24.89 1.38
C PHE A 128 8.95 -26.34 1.79
N SER A 129 7.75 -26.90 1.65
CA SER A 129 7.38 -28.22 2.11
C SER A 129 6.07 -28.63 1.45
N PRO A 130 5.70 -29.92 1.52
CA PRO A 130 4.38 -30.35 1.08
C PRO A 130 3.24 -29.61 1.80
N HIS A 131 3.43 -29.19 3.06
CA HIS A 131 2.44 -28.41 3.81
C HIS A 131 2.28 -27.00 3.23
N ALA A 132 3.37 -26.31 2.88
CA ALA A 132 3.32 -24.99 2.26
C ALA A 132 2.58 -25.02 0.92
N ILE A 133 2.90 -25.99 0.07
CA ILE A 133 2.24 -26.15 -1.23
C ILE A 133 0.78 -26.57 -1.07
N HIS A 134 0.47 -27.44 -0.10
CA HIS A 134 -0.93 -27.77 0.19
C HIS A 134 -1.72 -26.54 0.68
N GLN A 135 -1.15 -25.71 1.56
CA GLN A 135 -1.78 -24.46 1.99
C GLN A 135 -2.03 -23.52 0.80
N ALA A 136 -1.05 -23.33 -0.08
CA ALA A 136 -1.21 -22.54 -1.30
C ALA A 136 -2.32 -23.10 -2.20
N MET A 137 -2.37 -24.42 -2.39
CA MET A 137 -3.47 -25.06 -3.13
C MET A 137 -4.84 -24.89 -2.46
N GLN A 138 -4.93 -24.76 -1.13
CA GLN A 138 -6.20 -24.49 -0.45
C GLN A 138 -6.64 -23.03 -0.64
N ILE A 139 -5.69 -22.08 -0.58
CA ILE A 139 -5.93 -20.65 -0.84
C ILE A 139 -6.46 -20.47 -2.26
N GLU A 140 -5.75 -21.01 -3.25
CA GLU A 140 -6.07 -20.85 -4.68
C GLU A 140 -7.16 -21.81 -5.17
N HIS A 141 -7.73 -22.65 -4.29
CA HIS A 141 -8.61 -23.72 -4.74
C HIS A 141 -9.84 -23.15 -5.48
N PRO A 142 -10.05 -23.51 -6.77
CA PRO A 142 -11.13 -22.94 -7.55
C PRO A 142 -12.47 -23.45 -7.04
N LYS A 143 -13.34 -22.53 -6.62
CA LYS A 143 -14.65 -22.89 -6.06
C LYS A 143 -15.78 -22.57 -7.03
N TYR A 144 -16.86 -23.33 -6.92
CA TYR A 144 -18.07 -23.00 -7.64
C TYR A 144 -18.66 -21.72 -7.07
N ILE A 145 -18.87 -20.70 -7.91
CA ILE A 145 -19.52 -19.46 -7.51
C ILE A 145 -20.99 -19.71 -7.24
N ARG A 146 -21.45 -19.42 -6.02
CA ARG A 146 -22.84 -19.50 -5.58
C ARG A 146 -23.48 -18.10 -5.66
N PRO A 147 -24.28 -17.80 -6.69
CA PRO A 147 -24.85 -16.46 -6.88
C PRO A 147 -25.70 -15.98 -5.70
N GLU A 148 -26.35 -16.91 -4.99
CA GLU A 148 -27.15 -16.61 -3.81
C GLU A 148 -26.31 -16.14 -2.62
N VAL A 149 -25.09 -16.65 -2.46
CA VAL A 149 -24.17 -16.23 -1.39
C VAL A 149 -23.66 -14.82 -1.67
N VAL A 150 -23.26 -14.55 -2.91
CA VAL A 150 -22.88 -13.20 -3.38
C VAL A 150 -24.02 -12.20 -3.15
N ALA A 151 -25.25 -12.58 -3.48
CA ALA A 151 -26.42 -11.73 -3.32
C ALA A 151 -26.81 -11.43 -1.86
N ASN A 152 -26.29 -12.18 -0.89
CA ASN A 152 -26.56 -11.94 0.54
C ASN A 152 -25.65 -10.86 1.15
N HIS A 153 -24.60 -10.42 0.44
CA HIS A 153 -23.67 -9.38 0.88
C HIS A 153 -22.84 -9.70 2.14
N VAL A 154 -22.79 -10.96 2.57
CA VAL A 154 -22.04 -11.41 3.75
C VAL A 154 -20.69 -11.98 3.32
N CYS A 155 -19.63 -11.16 3.39
CA CYS A 155 -18.30 -11.55 2.91
C CYS A 155 -17.71 -12.78 3.61
N SER A 156 -18.04 -13.02 4.88
CA SER A 156 -17.52 -14.19 5.63
C SER A 156 -18.08 -15.52 5.14
N ASP A 157 -19.14 -15.51 4.34
CA ASP A 157 -19.75 -16.72 3.78
C ASP A 157 -19.19 -17.04 2.38
N MET A 158 -18.38 -16.14 1.82
CA MET A 158 -17.88 -16.16 0.45
C MET A 158 -16.53 -16.87 0.35
N SER A 159 -16.26 -17.50 -0.79
CA SER A 159 -14.90 -17.77 -1.25
C SER A 159 -14.21 -16.51 -1.79
N ILE A 160 -12.90 -16.57 -2.02
CA ILE A 160 -12.14 -15.49 -2.69
C ILE A 160 -12.78 -15.14 -4.04
N GLY A 161 -13.10 -16.15 -4.85
CA GLY A 161 -13.75 -15.97 -6.15
C GLY A 161 -15.12 -15.31 -6.06
N GLU A 162 -15.94 -15.73 -5.09
CA GLU A 162 -17.25 -15.10 -4.83
C GLU A 162 -17.10 -13.65 -4.36
N PHE A 163 -16.06 -13.35 -3.60
CA PHE A 163 -15.75 -11.99 -3.15
C PHE A 163 -15.39 -11.06 -4.32
N TYR A 164 -14.62 -11.52 -5.30
CA TYR A 164 -14.33 -10.73 -6.50
C TYR A 164 -15.53 -10.58 -7.44
N VAL A 165 -16.35 -11.63 -7.59
CA VAL A 165 -17.65 -11.52 -8.28
C VAL A 165 -18.55 -10.51 -7.56
N TYR A 166 -18.51 -10.47 -6.22
CA TYR A 166 -19.26 -9.50 -5.44
C TYR A 166 -18.81 -8.06 -5.69
N ILE A 167 -17.49 -7.80 -5.72
CA ILE A 167 -16.93 -6.48 -6.07
C ILE A 167 -17.37 -6.05 -7.48
N GLU A 168 -17.21 -6.91 -8.49
CA GLU A 168 -17.68 -6.63 -9.86
C GLU A 168 -19.17 -6.27 -9.87
N SER A 169 -19.98 -7.09 -9.19
CA SER A 169 -21.43 -6.91 -9.12
C SER A 169 -21.83 -5.59 -8.44
N ARG A 170 -21.12 -5.18 -7.38
CA ARG A 170 -21.33 -3.89 -6.70
C ARG A 170 -20.96 -2.69 -7.58
N LEU A 171 -19.84 -2.75 -8.29
CA LEU A 171 -19.44 -1.70 -9.22
C LEU A 171 -20.48 -1.51 -10.34
N ARG A 172 -20.96 -2.61 -10.93
CA ARG A 172 -22.03 -2.57 -11.95
C ARG A 172 -23.32 -1.98 -11.40
N ALA A 173 -23.74 -2.41 -10.21
CA ALA A 173 -24.95 -1.88 -9.56
C ALA A 173 -24.85 -0.38 -9.27
N ALA A 174 -23.71 0.09 -8.79
CA ALA A 174 -23.46 1.50 -8.54
C ALA A 174 -23.51 2.33 -9.84
N VAL A 175 -22.87 1.85 -10.92
CA VAL A 175 -22.89 2.54 -12.21
C VAL A 175 -24.29 2.59 -12.80
N ASN A 176 -25.06 1.51 -12.70
CA ASN A 176 -26.45 1.48 -13.16
C ASN A 176 -27.33 2.48 -12.39
N ALA A 177 -27.11 2.62 -11.08
CA ALA A 177 -27.90 3.52 -10.23
C ALA A 177 -27.51 5.00 -10.36
N PHE A 178 -26.21 5.31 -10.49
CA PHE A 178 -25.70 6.69 -10.34
C PHE A 178 -24.97 7.22 -11.57
N GLY A 179 -24.68 6.39 -12.56
CA GLY A 179 -23.89 6.72 -13.74
C GLY A 179 -22.38 6.59 -13.51
N GLU A 180 -21.66 6.29 -14.59
CA GLU A 180 -20.24 5.93 -14.55
C GLU A 180 -19.35 7.05 -13.99
N THR A 181 -19.53 8.28 -14.45
CA THR A 181 -18.76 9.45 -13.99
C THR A 181 -18.93 9.73 -12.49
N ALA A 182 -20.09 9.39 -11.91
CA ALA A 182 -20.34 9.59 -10.48
C ALA A 182 -19.62 8.52 -9.63
N VAL A 183 -19.52 7.29 -10.15
CA VAL A 183 -18.84 6.18 -9.46
C VAL A 183 -17.33 6.31 -9.59
N PHE A 184 -16.83 6.50 -10.81
CA PHE A 184 -15.41 6.66 -11.13
C PHE A 184 -14.98 8.13 -11.00
N CYS A 185 -15.12 8.65 -9.79
CA CYS A 185 -14.88 10.05 -9.43
C CYS A 185 -13.45 10.34 -8.94
N GLY A 186 -12.57 9.35 -8.96
CA GLY A 186 -11.20 9.44 -8.47
C GLY A 186 -10.27 10.27 -9.32
N ASP A 187 -9.15 10.70 -8.74
CA ASP A 187 -8.10 11.42 -9.45
C ASP A 187 -7.29 10.45 -10.34
N ALA A 188 -7.37 10.65 -11.65
CA ALA A 188 -6.65 9.87 -12.65
C ALA A 188 -5.12 9.86 -12.44
N ASN A 189 -4.55 10.89 -11.81
CA ASN A 189 -3.11 10.95 -11.52
C ASN A 189 -2.66 9.99 -10.41
N ARG A 190 -3.61 9.33 -9.73
CA ARG A 190 -3.34 8.33 -8.70
C ARG A 190 -3.24 6.91 -9.24
N GLN A 191 -3.51 6.71 -10.54
CA GLN A 191 -3.36 5.40 -11.16
C GLN A 191 -1.88 5.00 -11.25
N ILE A 192 -1.59 3.75 -10.90
CA ILE A 192 -0.31 3.13 -11.19
C ILE A 192 -0.36 2.64 -12.64
N ALA A 193 0.55 3.14 -13.45
CA ALA A 193 0.66 2.79 -14.86
C ALA A 193 1.72 1.70 -15.10
N PRO A 194 1.66 0.94 -16.22
CA PRO A 194 2.57 -0.17 -16.50
C PRO A 194 4.06 0.14 -16.34
N GLU A 195 4.50 1.36 -16.67
CA GLU A 195 5.90 1.79 -16.54
C GLU A 195 6.41 1.82 -15.10
N HIS A 196 5.51 1.80 -14.11
CA HIS A 196 5.84 1.77 -12.69
C HIS A 196 5.88 0.34 -12.11
N PHE A 197 5.47 -0.66 -12.89
CA PHE A 197 5.46 -2.08 -12.52
C PHE A 197 5.97 -2.91 -13.70
N THR A 198 7.30 -2.97 -13.83
CA THR A 198 7.94 -3.71 -14.92
C THR A 198 8.47 -5.05 -14.41
N TYR A 199 7.73 -6.14 -14.63
CA TYR A 199 8.21 -7.49 -14.37
C TYR A 199 7.76 -8.46 -15.47
N GLY A 200 8.74 -8.99 -16.23
CA GLY A 200 8.49 -9.97 -17.29
C GLY A 200 7.61 -9.46 -18.44
N ALA A 201 7.48 -10.26 -19.49
CA ALA A 201 6.48 -10.01 -20.55
C ALA A 201 5.20 -10.74 -20.15
N GLY A 202 4.15 -10.03 -19.71
CA GLY A 202 2.82 -10.65 -19.48
C GLY A 202 1.98 -10.05 -18.36
N SER A 203 2.58 -9.43 -17.34
CA SER A 203 1.86 -8.85 -16.19
C SER A 203 1.72 -7.33 -16.33
N ASN A 204 0.77 -6.88 -17.14
CA ASN A 204 0.53 -5.45 -17.32
C ASN A 204 -0.45 -4.93 -16.27
N VAL A 205 0.00 -3.97 -15.46
CA VAL A 205 -0.90 -3.18 -14.61
C VAL A 205 -1.95 -2.49 -15.49
N ILE A 206 -3.21 -2.53 -15.07
CA ILE A 206 -4.33 -1.89 -15.76
C ILE A 206 -4.67 -0.59 -15.01
N PRO A 207 -4.44 0.59 -15.61
CA PRO A 207 -5.01 1.83 -15.11
C PRO A 207 -6.53 1.81 -15.24
N VAL A 208 -7.23 2.20 -14.18
CA VAL A 208 -8.70 2.14 -14.10
C VAL A 208 -9.28 3.55 -14.14
N TYR A 209 -10.17 3.79 -15.10
CA TYR A 209 -10.83 5.08 -15.30
C TYR A 209 -12.35 4.97 -15.44
N ASP A 210 -12.85 3.78 -15.68
CA ASP A 210 -14.25 3.51 -16.01
C ASP A 210 -14.64 2.09 -15.56
N LEU A 211 -15.91 1.73 -15.77
CA LEU A 211 -16.41 0.42 -15.36
C LEU A 211 -15.71 -0.71 -16.10
N ASN A 212 -15.40 -0.51 -17.38
CA ASN A 212 -14.81 -1.53 -18.23
C ASN A 212 -13.40 -1.91 -17.73
N SER A 213 -12.53 -0.91 -17.57
CA SER A 213 -11.17 -1.10 -17.03
C SER A 213 -11.18 -1.64 -15.59
N ALA A 214 -12.17 -1.28 -14.77
CA ALA A 214 -12.32 -1.84 -13.43
C ALA A 214 -12.67 -3.34 -13.44
N ILE A 215 -13.59 -3.73 -14.33
CA ILE A 215 -13.97 -5.14 -14.53
C ILE A 215 -12.78 -5.94 -15.07
N GLU A 216 -12.03 -5.37 -16.02
CA GLU A 216 -10.83 -6.00 -16.56
C GLU A 216 -9.82 -6.28 -15.44
N ALA A 217 -9.51 -5.28 -14.61
CA ALA A 217 -8.62 -5.42 -13.46
C ALA A 217 -9.10 -6.51 -12.47
N VAL A 218 -10.38 -6.50 -12.09
CA VAL A 218 -10.97 -7.49 -11.17
C VAL A 218 -10.93 -8.91 -11.75
N ARG A 219 -11.20 -9.05 -13.06
CA ARG A 219 -11.19 -10.36 -13.72
C ARG A 219 -9.79 -10.93 -13.88
N VAL A 220 -8.77 -10.11 -14.10
CA VAL A 220 -7.37 -10.57 -14.10
C VAL A 220 -7.03 -11.22 -12.77
N ILE A 221 -7.38 -10.58 -11.65
CA ILE A 221 -7.14 -11.11 -10.30
C ILE A 221 -7.83 -12.47 -10.12
N PHE A 222 -9.13 -12.52 -10.41
CA PHE A 222 -9.93 -13.74 -10.29
C PHE A 222 -9.39 -14.90 -11.15
N HIS A 223 -9.04 -14.63 -12.41
CA HIS A 223 -8.60 -15.66 -13.34
C HIS A 223 -7.19 -16.16 -13.09
N GLN A 224 -6.26 -15.29 -12.68
CA GLN A 224 -4.89 -15.69 -12.36
C GLN A 224 -4.84 -16.50 -11.06
N GLY A 225 -5.59 -16.12 -10.03
CA GLY A 225 -5.67 -16.87 -8.76
C GLY A 225 -6.33 -18.25 -8.91
N GLU A 226 -7.67 -18.27 -8.89
CA GLU A 226 -8.46 -19.51 -8.91
C GLU A 226 -8.65 -20.10 -10.33
N GLY A 227 -8.78 -19.26 -11.35
CA GLY A 227 -9.11 -19.76 -12.70
C GLY A 227 -10.48 -20.46 -12.75
N SER A 228 -10.56 -21.68 -13.28
CA SER A 228 -11.82 -22.44 -13.46
C SER A 228 -11.66 -23.90 -13.06
N PRO A 229 -12.68 -24.54 -12.45
CA PRO A 229 -12.60 -25.95 -12.07
C PRO A 229 -12.67 -26.93 -13.25
N ASN A 230 -13.27 -26.50 -14.37
CA ASN A 230 -13.65 -27.38 -15.47
C ASN A 230 -12.78 -27.21 -16.71
N GLN A 231 -11.90 -26.21 -16.72
CA GLN A 231 -11.02 -25.94 -17.84
C GLN A 231 -9.77 -25.21 -17.35
N LEU A 232 -8.62 -25.56 -17.92
CA LEU A 232 -7.40 -24.78 -17.76
C LEU A 232 -7.59 -23.40 -18.37
N TRP A 233 -7.60 -22.39 -17.52
CA TRP A 233 -7.44 -21.01 -17.94
C TRP A 233 -5.97 -20.77 -18.28
N LEU A 234 -5.73 -20.09 -19.40
CA LEU A 234 -4.42 -19.67 -19.86
C LEU A 234 -4.46 -18.16 -20.04
N SER A 235 -3.48 -17.47 -19.47
CA SER A 235 -3.22 -16.06 -19.75
C SER A 235 -2.70 -15.88 -21.18
N ASP A 236 -2.60 -14.63 -21.62
CA ASP A 236 -2.09 -14.28 -22.96
C ASP A 236 -0.63 -14.70 -23.18
N ASP A 237 0.17 -14.80 -22.11
CA ASP A 237 1.53 -15.31 -22.09
C ASP A 237 1.62 -16.84 -21.91
N GLY A 238 0.48 -17.52 -21.85
CA GLY A 238 0.39 -18.99 -21.80
C GLY A 238 0.59 -19.58 -20.41
N GLU A 239 0.51 -18.76 -19.37
CA GLU A 239 0.60 -19.21 -17.99
C GLU A 239 -0.77 -19.68 -17.47
N ILE A 240 -0.77 -20.73 -16.64
CA ILE A 240 -2.00 -21.29 -16.02
C ILE A 240 -2.29 -20.62 -14.67
N ALA A 241 -3.50 -20.75 -14.13
CA ALA A 241 -3.85 -20.16 -12.83
C ALA A 241 -3.05 -20.75 -11.65
N HIS A 242 -2.95 -20.02 -10.54
CA HIS A 242 -2.05 -20.30 -9.41
C HIS A 242 -2.26 -21.71 -8.83
N TYR A 243 -3.51 -22.13 -8.62
CA TYR A 243 -3.84 -23.48 -8.15
C TYR A 243 -3.16 -24.56 -8.98
N TYR A 244 -3.27 -24.44 -10.30
CA TYR A 244 -2.70 -25.43 -11.22
C TYR A 244 -1.19 -25.46 -11.09
N ARG A 245 -0.52 -24.29 -11.06
CA ARG A 245 0.94 -24.20 -10.88
C ARG A 245 1.42 -24.85 -9.57
N PHE A 246 0.73 -24.60 -8.45
CA PHE A 246 1.07 -25.27 -7.19
C PHE A 246 0.78 -26.77 -7.24
N ASN A 247 -0.29 -27.19 -7.91
CA ASN A 247 -0.58 -28.60 -8.07
C ASN A 247 0.41 -29.31 -9.02
N GLU A 248 1.01 -28.63 -9.98
CA GLU A 248 2.13 -29.17 -10.78
C GLU A 248 3.35 -29.46 -9.91
N ILE A 249 3.65 -28.59 -8.94
CA ILE A 249 4.70 -28.81 -7.94
C ILE A 249 4.34 -30.00 -7.06
N TYR A 250 3.11 -30.06 -6.56
CA TYR A 250 2.63 -31.14 -5.71
C TYR A 250 2.69 -32.51 -6.41
N CYS A 251 2.21 -32.58 -7.65
CA CYS A 251 2.19 -33.81 -8.45
C CYS A 251 3.55 -34.12 -9.13
N GLY A 252 4.45 -33.14 -9.21
CA GLY A 252 5.68 -33.21 -10.00
C GLY A 252 5.41 -33.44 -11.48
N ARG A 253 4.37 -32.84 -12.05
CA ARG A 253 3.90 -33.10 -13.43
C ARG A 253 3.15 -31.90 -14.00
N ARG A 254 3.32 -31.62 -15.29
CA ARG A 254 2.65 -30.52 -16.00
C ARG A 254 1.21 -30.85 -16.39
N TYR A 255 0.36 -29.84 -16.38
CA TYR A 255 -0.96 -29.86 -17.01
C TYR A 255 -0.87 -29.81 -18.55
N VAL A 256 -1.84 -30.40 -19.24
CA VAL A 256 -2.10 -30.24 -20.68
C VAL A 256 -3.54 -29.82 -20.91
N SER A 257 -3.85 -29.22 -22.07
CA SER A 257 -5.10 -28.47 -22.32
C SER A 257 -6.43 -29.15 -21.98
N ASP A 258 -6.50 -30.49 -21.98
CA ASP A 258 -7.72 -31.26 -21.66
C ASP A 258 -7.81 -31.68 -20.18
N ASP A 259 -6.79 -31.39 -19.38
CA ASP A 259 -6.79 -31.69 -17.97
C ASP A 259 -7.70 -30.72 -17.20
N THR A 260 -8.18 -31.20 -16.05
CA THR A 260 -9.03 -30.48 -15.10
C THR A 260 -8.49 -30.68 -13.68
N ILE A 261 -9.09 -30.00 -12.69
CA ILE A 261 -8.81 -30.30 -11.28
C ILE A 261 -9.08 -31.78 -10.97
N ALA A 262 -10.18 -32.33 -11.49
CA ALA A 262 -10.61 -33.69 -11.20
C ALA A 262 -9.71 -34.76 -11.84
N SER A 263 -9.18 -34.50 -13.04
CA SER A 263 -8.23 -35.42 -13.67
C SER A 263 -6.82 -35.33 -13.07
N GLY A 264 -6.46 -34.15 -12.55
CA GLY A 264 -5.08 -33.80 -12.25
C GLY A 264 -4.24 -33.64 -13.52
N PRO A 265 -2.94 -33.30 -13.38
CA PRO A 265 -2.03 -33.14 -14.50
C PRO A 265 -1.69 -34.51 -15.14
N THR A 266 -1.82 -34.63 -16.46
CA THR A 266 -1.47 -35.86 -17.21
C THR A 266 -0.25 -35.68 -18.12
N GLY A 267 0.26 -34.46 -18.23
CA GLY A 267 1.39 -34.08 -19.07
C GLY A 267 2.75 -34.62 -18.62
N VAL A 268 3.81 -33.91 -19.01
CA VAL A 268 5.19 -34.34 -18.77
C VAL A 268 5.49 -34.42 -17.28
N GLN A 269 6.05 -35.55 -16.84
CA GLN A 269 6.57 -35.69 -15.48
C GLN A 269 7.81 -34.80 -15.30
N LEU A 270 7.73 -33.89 -14.34
CA LEU A 270 8.82 -33.02 -13.92
C LEU A 270 9.68 -33.81 -12.91
N THR A 271 10.74 -34.44 -13.41
CA THR A 271 11.74 -35.10 -12.57
C THR A 271 13.05 -34.32 -12.62
N ILE A 272 13.65 -34.06 -11.45
CA ILE A 272 15.03 -33.54 -11.36
C ILE A 272 15.98 -34.69 -11.74
N ALA A 273 16.94 -34.40 -12.63
CA ALA A 273 17.79 -35.40 -13.29
C ALA A 273 18.49 -36.37 -12.32
N SER A 274 18.45 -37.66 -12.69
CA SER A 274 19.09 -38.78 -12.00
C SER A 274 20.62 -38.72 -12.02
N GLY A 275 21.25 -38.88 -10.87
CA GLY A 275 22.64 -39.36 -10.78
C GLY A 275 22.73 -40.86 -11.13
N PRO A 276 23.93 -41.38 -11.45
CA PRO A 276 24.15 -42.75 -11.97
C PRO A 276 23.80 -43.90 -11.00
N THR A 277 23.29 -43.61 -9.81
CA THR A 277 23.07 -44.58 -8.72
C THR A 277 21.61 -44.96 -8.47
N GLY A 278 20.66 -44.49 -9.30
CA GLY A 278 19.28 -45.01 -9.28
C GLY A 278 18.47 -44.67 -8.02
N VAL A 279 18.77 -43.55 -7.35
CA VAL A 279 17.92 -43.05 -6.24
C VAL A 279 16.77 -42.25 -6.83
N GLN A 280 15.55 -42.62 -6.44
CA GLN A 280 14.29 -42.04 -6.89
C GLN A 280 13.78 -41.01 -5.87
N LEU A 281 13.17 -39.93 -6.38
CA LEU A 281 12.54 -38.78 -5.68
C LEU A 281 13.54 -37.69 -5.21
N THR A 282 13.24 -36.38 -5.25
CA THR A 282 11.94 -35.68 -5.30
C THR A 282 12.14 -34.22 -5.72
N THR A 283 11.08 -33.42 -5.83
CA THR A 283 11.01 -31.94 -6.00
C THR A 283 11.87 -31.06 -5.05
N GLY A 284 12.92 -31.60 -4.42
CA GLY A 284 13.84 -30.86 -3.58
C GLY A 284 13.39 -30.65 -2.13
N TRP A 285 12.27 -31.25 -1.69
CA TRP A 285 11.73 -31.08 -0.33
C TRP A 285 12.77 -31.25 0.78
N ASP A 286 13.60 -32.29 0.68
CA ASP A 286 14.61 -32.63 1.71
C ASP A 286 15.79 -31.65 1.78
N HIS A 287 15.96 -30.83 0.75
CA HIS A 287 17.02 -29.82 0.65
C HIS A 287 16.58 -28.43 1.09
N ALA A 288 15.27 -28.23 1.31
CA ALA A 288 14.73 -26.96 1.79
C ALA A 288 15.23 -26.64 3.19
N VAL A 289 15.34 -25.34 3.48
CA VAL A 289 15.62 -24.85 4.82
C VAL A 289 14.42 -25.15 5.71
N LYS A 290 14.65 -25.89 6.80
CA LYS A 290 13.61 -26.18 7.80
C LYS A 290 13.48 -25.01 8.75
N THR A 291 12.28 -24.46 8.88
CA THR A 291 11.96 -23.41 9.87
C THR A 291 10.73 -23.83 10.67
N HIS A 292 10.61 -23.31 11.89
CA HIS A 292 9.39 -23.46 12.68
C HIS A 292 8.32 -22.52 12.11
N SER A 293 7.12 -23.04 11.87
CA SER A 293 5.99 -22.24 11.37
C SER A 293 5.31 -21.49 12.51
N GLY A 294 4.86 -20.27 12.23
CA GLY A 294 4.06 -19.48 13.19
C GLY A 294 4.83 -18.92 14.39
N LEU A 295 6.17 -18.90 14.34
CA LEU A 295 6.96 -18.24 15.38
C LEU A 295 6.75 -16.72 15.37
N LYS A 296 6.78 -16.14 16.57
CA LYS A 296 6.83 -14.71 16.83
C LYS A 296 8.26 -14.29 17.20
N VAL A 297 8.55 -13.00 17.14
CA VAL A 297 9.82 -12.40 17.63
C VAL A 297 10.10 -12.80 19.08
N SER A 298 9.05 -12.93 19.90
CA SER A 298 9.15 -13.37 21.30
C SER A 298 9.64 -14.79 21.49
N ASP A 299 9.51 -15.64 20.46
CA ASP A 299 9.93 -17.05 20.51
C ASP A 299 11.42 -17.24 20.18
N TYR A 300 12.10 -16.16 19.78
CA TYR A 300 13.54 -16.15 19.56
C TYR A 300 14.26 -15.62 20.81
N PRO A 301 15.26 -16.35 21.35
CA PRO A 301 16.09 -15.83 22.44
C PRO A 301 16.80 -14.54 22.03
N ALA A 302 17.05 -13.67 23.02
CA ALA A 302 17.80 -12.44 22.80
C ALA A 302 19.19 -12.74 22.20
N GLY A 303 19.49 -12.12 21.05
CA GLY A 303 20.72 -12.35 20.30
C GLY A 303 20.61 -11.89 18.85
N ASP A 304 21.56 -12.32 18.03
CA ASP A 304 21.70 -11.85 16.64
C ASP A 304 20.49 -12.23 15.78
N ALA A 305 19.92 -13.42 15.97
CA ALA A 305 18.76 -13.90 15.23
C ALA A 305 17.51 -13.04 15.48
N GLN A 306 17.15 -12.85 16.75
CA GLN A 306 16.04 -11.98 17.14
C GLN A 306 16.26 -10.54 16.62
N ALA A 307 17.48 -10.01 16.74
CA ALA A 307 17.81 -8.67 16.25
C ALA A 307 17.68 -8.55 14.72
N ALA A 308 18.04 -9.60 13.96
CA ALA A 308 17.88 -9.63 12.51
C ALA A 308 16.39 -9.63 12.11
N ILE A 309 15.56 -10.46 12.77
CA ILE A 309 14.12 -10.52 12.52
C ILE A 309 13.44 -9.18 12.84
N VAL A 310 13.77 -8.54 13.96
CA VAL A 310 13.24 -7.20 14.30
C VAL A 310 13.65 -6.15 13.26
N ARG A 311 14.86 -6.23 12.69
CA ARG A 311 15.28 -5.32 11.61
C ARG A 311 14.49 -5.57 10.33
N PHE A 312 14.29 -6.83 9.97
CA PHE A 312 13.48 -7.22 8.82
C PHE A 312 12.04 -6.71 8.95
N ASN A 313 11.37 -6.99 10.08
CA ASN A 313 9.98 -6.58 10.31
C ASN A 313 9.82 -5.05 10.21
N ARG A 314 10.78 -4.29 10.76
CA ARG A 314 10.82 -2.83 10.60
C ARG A 314 10.95 -2.42 9.14
N ARG A 315 11.90 -3.01 8.40
CA ARG A 315 12.13 -2.70 6.99
C ARG A 315 10.90 -3.03 6.14
N TYR A 316 10.20 -4.11 6.49
CA TYR A 316 8.95 -4.50 5.83
C TYR A 316 7.87 -3.43 6.04
N CYS A 317 7.69 -2.93 7.26
CA CYS A 317 6.77 -1.82 7.53
C CYS A 317 7.17 -0.51 6.81
N GLU A 318 8.48 -0.24 6.68
CA GLU A 318 8.97 0.89 5.87
C GLU A 318 8.71 0.71 4.37
N LEU A 319 8.73 -0.52 3.85
CA LEU A 319 8.29 -0.81 2.49
C LEU A 319 6.80 -0.50 2.33
N LEU A 320 5.94 -0.92 3.26
CA LEU A 320 4.51 -0.62 3.22
C LEU A 320 4.24 0.89 3.24
N GLU A 321 5.01 1.67 4.00
CA GLU A 321 4.96 3.13 3.97
C GLU A 321 5.32 3.70 2.59
N GLN A 322 6.35 3.14 1.92
CA GLN A 322 6.70 3.54 0.56
C GLN A 322 5.60 3.18 -0.45
N LEU A 323 5.00 2.00 -0.31
CA LEU A 323 3.86 1.55 -1.13
C LEU A 323 2.64 2.44 -0.90
N GLN A 324 2.32 2.78 0.34
CA GLN A 324 1.26 3.73 0.70
C GLN A 324 1.44 5.06 -0.04
N GLN A 325 2.65 5.61 -0.03
CA GLN A 325 2.94 6.86 -0.76
C GLN A 325 2.82 6.70 -2.27
N GLY A 326 3.29 5.57 -2.83
CA GLY A 326 3.17 5.25 -4.24
C GLY A 326 1.72 5.20 -4.71
N LEU A 327 0.92 4.41 -4.00
CA LEU A 327 -0.50 4.15 -4.28
C LEU A 327 -1.41 5.37 -4.03
N CYS A 328 -0.96 6.39 -3.28
CA CYS A 328 -1.73 7.59 -2.96
C CYS A 328 -1.36 8.83 -3.80
N GLY A 329 -0.89 8.64 -5.04
CA GLY A 329 -0.63 9.74 -5.97
C GLY A 329 0.82 10.21 -6.04
N LYS A 330 1.77 9.35 -5.65
CA LYS A 330 3.20 9.55 -5.95
C LYS A 330 3.78 8.30 -6.61
N PRO A 331 3.29 7.85 -7.77
CA PRO A 331 3.69 6.58 -8.41
C PRO A 331 5.21 6.44 -8.61
N GLN A 332 5.94 7.55 -8.78
CA GLN A 332 7.41 7.58 -8.80
C GLN A 332 8.09 7.06 -7.52
N LYS A 333 7.37 6.97 -6.40
CA LYS A 333 7.83 6.38 -5.13
C LYS A 333 7.77 4.85 -5.11
N LEU A 334 7.14 4.21 -6.10
CA LEU A 334 7.19 2.76 -6.27
C LEU A 334 8.59 2.27 -6.70
N MET A 335 9.35 3.08 -7.42
CA MET A 335 10.72 2.72 -7.84
C MET A 335 11.68 2.50 -6.65
N PRO A 336 11.75 3.39 -5.64
CA PRO A 336 12.45 3.10 -4.38
C PRO A 336 11.94 1.85 -3.65
N ALA A 337 10.63 1.53 -3.73
CA ALA A 337 10.06 0.35 -3.10
C ALA A 337 10.67 -0.95 -3.70
N LEU A 338 10.94 -0.99 -5.01
CA LEU A 338 11.63 -2.12 -5.66
C LEU A 338 13.05 -2.34 -5.12
N ALA A 339 13.80 -1.27 -4.85
CA ALA A 339 15.13 -1.38 -4.23
C ALA A 339 15.03 -1.91 -2.78
N SER A 340 14.01 -1.48 -2.04
CA SER A 340 13.70 -2.00 -0.70
C SER A 340 13.35 -3.50 -0.74
N MET A 341 12.64 -3.98 -1.77
CA MET A 341 12.33 -5.41 -1.95
C MET A 341 13.59 -6.28 -2.15
N HIS A 342 14.59 -5.81 -2.91
CA HIS A 342 15.86 -6.52 -3.03
C HIS A 342 16.61 -6.61 -1.70
N THR A 343 16.59 -5.54 -0.91
CA THR A 343 17.19 -5.52 0.43
C THR A 343 16.47 -6.49 1.37
N LEU A 344 15.13 -6.50 1.36
CA LEU A 344 14.33 -7.44 2.14
C LEU A 344 14.61 -8.89 1.76
N ARG A 345 14.75 -9.20 0.47
CA ARG A 345 15.17 -10.53 0.01
C ARG A 345 16.51 -10.93 0.64
N ASP A 346 17.51 -10.05 0.57
CA ASP A 346 18.85 -10.37 1.07
C ASP A 346 18.86 -10.54 2.60
N GLU A 347 18.07 -9.74 3.33
CA GLU A 347 17.84 -9.91 4.78
C GLU A 347 17.10 -11.21 5.10
N PHE A 348 16.08 -11.57 4.32
CA PHE A 348 15.36 -12.84 4.45
C PHE A 348 16.32 -14.02 4.30
N LEU A 349 17.09 -14.03 3.21
CA LEU A 349 18.08 -15.08 2.90
C LEU A 349 19.18 -15.17 3.96
N HIS A 350 19.53 -14.04 4.60
CA HIS A 350 20.43 -14.04 5.73
C HIS A 350 19.80 -14.73 6.96
N ILE A 351 18.56 -14.38 7.31
CA ILE A 351 17.84 -14.93 8.47
C ILE A 351 17.68 -16.45 8.35
N VAL A 352 17.29 -16.97 7.18
CA VAL A 352 17.11 -18.42 6.97
C VAL A 352 18.43 -19.21 6.92
N ARG A 353 19.59 -18.55 6.96
CA ARG A 353 20.89 -19.20 7.13
C ARG A 353 21.34 -19.22 8.59
N MET A 354 20.62 -18.56 9.49
CA MET A 354 20.91 -18.54 10.92
C MET A 354 20.28 -19.76 11.61
N PRO A 355 21.06 -20.63 12.27
CA PRO A 355 20.51 -21.75 13.04
C PRO A 355 19.55 -21.25 14.12
N TYR A 356 18.46 -21.98 14.36
CA TYR A 356 17.55 -21.68 15.45
C TYR A 356 18.23 -21.98 16.80
N PRO A 357 18.27 -21.02 17.75
CA PRO A 357 18.91 -21.25 19.04
C PRO A 357 18.25 -22.39 19.83
N GLY A 358 18.99 -23.48 20.06
CA GLY A 358 18.50 -24.65 20.81
C GLY A 358 17.88 -25.75 19.95
N ASP A 359 17.78 -25.57 18.63
CA ASP A 359 17.32 -26.60 17.70
C ASP A 359 18.18 -26.63 16.43
N ASN A 360 19.26 -27.42 16.46
CA ASN A 360 20.27 -27.45 15.39
C ASN A 360 19.73 -28.01 14.05
N GLY A 361 18.52 -28.58 14.01
CA GLY A 361 17.88 -29.07 12.80
C GLY A 361 17.06 -28.02 12.06
N TYR A 362 16.85 -26.86 12.68
CA TYR A 362 15.99 -25.78 12.21
C TYR A 362 16.74 -24.47 12.11
N PHE A 363 16.23 -23.57 11.28
CA PHE A 363 16.76 -22.24 11.02
C PHE A 363 15.71 -21.19 11.34
N CYS A 364 16.17 -19.96 11.51
CA CYS A 364 15.31 -18.81 11.79
C CYS A 364 14.50 -18.43 10.55
N ALA A 365 13.36 -17.77 10.76
CA ALA A 365 12.54 -17.21 9.70
C ALA A 365 12.03 -15.81 10.08
N PRO A 366 11.83 -14.90 9.12
CA PRO A 366 11.11 -13.66 9.37
C PRO A 366 9.67 -13.89 9.79
N THR A 367 9.13 -12.99 10.60
CA THR A 367 7.78 -13.15 11.20
C THR A 367 6.76 -12.15 10.65
N PHE A 368 7.21 -11.12 9.92
CA PHE A 368 6.36 -10.09 9.31
C PHE A 368 5.45 -9.34 10.30
N GLU A 369 5.79 -9.35 11.60
CA GLU A 369 5.02 -8.64 12.62
C GLU A 369 5.08 -7.13 12.40
N TYR A 370 3.93 -6.47 12.56
CA TYR A 370 3.87 -5.02 12.51
C TYR A 370 4.82 -4.42 13.54
N THR A 371 5.78 -3.68 13.02
CA THR A 371 6.62 -2.81 13.84
C THR A 371 6.11 -1.41 13.62
N PRO A 372 5.52 -0.74 14.63
CA PRO A 372 5.14 0.66 14.47
C PRO A 372 6.35 1.41 13.92
N PRO A 373 6.14 2.33 12.97
CA PRO A 373 7.21 3.22 12.54
C PRO A 373 7.89 3.66 13.81
N LYS A 374 9.22 3.52 13.89
CA LYS A 374 9.91 4.19 14.98
C LYS A 374 9.38 5.61 14.92
N VAL A 375 8.72 6.06 15.98
CA VAL A 375 8.76 7.46 16.33
C VAL A 375 10.25 7.68 16.44
N THR A 376 10.81 8.16 15.34
CA THR A 376 12.19 8.51 15.31
C THR A 376 12.14 9.84 16.03
N LEU A 377 12.09 9.75 17.37
CA LEU A 377 13.10 10.42 18.16
C LEU A 377 14.42 9.94 17.56
N SER A 378 14.77 10.51 16.42
CA SER A 378 16.16 10.63 16.08
C SER A 378 16.72 11.29 17.34
N PRO A 379 17.76 10.73 17.98
CA PRO A 379 18.75 11.61 18.55
C PRO A 379 19.14 12.46 17.35
N SER A 380 18.46 13.58 17.20
CA SER A 380 18.77 14.52 16.16
C SER A 380 20.12 15.00 16.63
N ALA A 381 21.18 14.45 16.04
CA ALA A 381 22.43 15.16 15.92
C ALA A 381 22.17 16.36 15.00
N VAL A 382 21.22 17.22 15.39
CA VAL A 382 21.46 18.65 15.31
C VAL A 382 22.73 18.80 16.14
N PRO A 383 23.84 19.33 15.58
CA PRO A 383 24.91 19.79 16.46
C PRO A 383 24.22 20.66 17.50
N ASP A 384 24.33 20.34 18.80
CA ASP A 384 23.65 21.04 19.89
C ASP A 384 23.63 22.54 19.57
N VAL A 385 22.54 23.01 18.97
CA VAL A 385 22.31 24.43 18.86
C VAL A 385 21.83 24.72 20.25
N ASN A 386 22.78 24.99 21.13
CA ASN A 386 22.48 25.47 22.45
C ASN A 386 21.71 26.78 22.24
N PHE A 387 20.39 26.68 22.36
CA PHE A 387 19.44 27.78 22.35
C PHE A 387 19.57 28.45 23.71
N ASN A 388 20.71 29.08 23.96
CA ASN A 388 21.03 29.72 25.24
C ASN A 388 20.36 31.09 25.42
N SER A 389 19.52 31.51 24.46
CA SER A 389 18.70 32.72 24.54
C SER A 389 17.59 32.72 23.48
N ASN A 390 16.48 33.39 23.78
CA ASN A 390 15.35 33.62 22.86
C ASN A 390 15.81 34.30 21.56
N GLN A 391 16.78 35.21 21.66
CA GLN A 391 17.39 35.92 20.54
C GLN A 391 18.06 34.95 19.57
N LYS A 392 18.82 33.98 20.09
CA LYS A 392 19.50 32.98 19.27
C LYS A 392 18.51 32.03 18.60
N THR A 393 17.47 31.59 19.32
CA THR A 393 16.38 30.80 18.74
C THR A 393 15.70 31.52 17.59
N LEU A 394 15.30 32.78 17.79
CA LEU A 394 14.60 33.54 16.77
C LEU A 394 15.48 33.84 15.56
N SER A 395 16.76 34.18 15.77
CA SER A 395 17.71 34.37 14.65
C SER A 395 17.97 33.08 13.87
N THR A 396 17.97 31.93 14.54
CA THR A 396 18.12 30.61 13.91
C THR A 396 16.88 30.23 13.10
N LEU A 397 15.70 30.52 13.65
CA LEU A 397 14.41 30.33 12.97
C LEU A 397 14.33 31.18 11.70
N MET A 398 14.70 32.46 11.78
CA MET A 398 14.74 33.36 10.62
C MET A 398 15.69 32.86 9.52
N GLN A 399 16.87 32.35 9.90
CA GLN A 399 17.79 31.72 8.94
C GLN A 399 17.19 30.48 8.29
N ALA A 400 16.44 29.68 9.03
CA ALA A 400 15.79 28.47 8.52
C ALA A 400 14.74 28.80 7.45
N TYR A 401 13.94 29.85 7.65
CA TYR A 401 13.04 30.38 6.62
C TYR A 401 13.79 30.87 5.39
N ALA A 402 14.89 31.62 5.57
CA ALA A 402 15.69 32.13 4.46
C ALA A 402 16.38 31.02 3.64
N SER A 403 16.74 29.90 4.27
CA SER A 403 17.40 28.77 3.61
C SER A 403 16.45 27.65 3.17
N GLY A 404 15.15 27.78 3.41
CA GLY A 404 14.17 26.71 3.14
C GLY A 404 14.37 25.45 4.00
N ASP A 405 15.00 25.57 5.17
CA ASP A 405 15.35 24.45 6.04
C ASP A 405 14.28 24.21 7.11
N VAL A 406 13.22 23.49 6.73
CA VAL A 406 12.10 23.17 7.64
C VAL A 406 12.56 22.41 8.89
N GLN A 407 13.63 21.61 8.83
CA GLN A 407 14.13 20.86 9.97
C GLN A 407 14.78 21.79 11.00
N LYS A 408 15.58 22.74 10.53
CA LYS A 408 16.15 23.80 11.38
C LYS A 408 15.08 24.70 11.98
N ALA A 409 14.00 24.98 11.24
CA ALA A 409 12.87 25.75 11.74
C ALA A 409 12.14 25.00 12.88
N VAL A 410 11.78 23.73 12.65
CA VAL A 410 11.15 22.87 13.66
C VAL A 410 12.03 22.71 14.91
N ALA A 411 13.35 22.62 14.75
CA ALA A 411 14.28 22.54 15.86
C ALA A 411 14.25 23.78 16.78
N CYS A 412 13.76 24.93 16.32
CA CYS A 412 13.61 26.14 17.15
C CYS A 412 12.31 26.13 17.99
N MET A 413 11.43 25.15 17.79
CA MET A 413 10.06 25.13 18.33
C MET A 413 9.86 24.02 19.36
N SER A 414 8.98 24.28 20.32
CA SER A 414 8.48 23.27 21.25
C SER A 414 7.59 22.25 20.52
N GLU A 415 7.48 21.03 21.05
CA GLU A 415 6.58 19.99 20.53
C GLU A 415 5.11 20.43 20.53
N HIS A 416 4.76 21.37 21.41
CA HIS A 416 3.41 21.93 21.55
C HIS A 416 3.23 23.29 20.87
N ILE A 417 4.09 23.63 19.90
CA ILE A 417 4.00 24.89 19.16
C ILE A 417 2.60 25.13 18.60
N ILE A 418 2.11 26.35 18.79
CA ILE A 418 0.92 26.88 18.10
C ILE A 418 1.40 27.88 17.05
N TRP A 419 1.12 27.62 15.78
CA TRP A 419 1.34 28.56 14.70
C TRP A 419 0.01 29.09 14.18
N ASP A 420 -0.28 30.35 14.48
CA ASP A 420 -1.52 31.04 14.10
C ASP A 420 -1.22 32.07 13.01
N ILE A 421 -1.61 31.73 11.78
CA ILE A 421 -1.60 32.62 10.62
C ILE A 421 -3.03 32.72 10.07
N SER A 422 -3.95 33.12 10.95
CA SER A 422 -5.37 33.24 10.61
C SER A 422 -5.60 34.21 9.45
N GLY A 423 -6.44 33.80 8.50
CA GLY A 423 -6.76 34.55 7.29
C GLY A 423 -7.99 33.96 6.57
N PRO A 424 -8.36 34.51 5.39
CA PRO A 424 -9.45 33.98 4.58
C PRO A 424 -9.13 32.58 4.07
N ILE A 425 -10.17 31.74 3.95
CA ILE A 425 -10.06 30.33 3.54
C ILE A 425 -9.45 30.16 2.14
N ASP A 426 -9.52 31.19 1.31
CA ASP A 426 -8.95 31.20 -0.05
C ASP A 426 -7.42 31.26 -0.07
N VAL A 427 -6.77 31.49 1.08
CA VAL A 427 -5.31 31.41 1.23
C VAL A 427 -4.98 30.03 1.81
N PRO A 428 -4.47 29.06 1.02
CA PRO A 428 -4.41 27.64 1.41
C PRO A 428 -3.63 27.34 2.69
N TYR A 429 -2.66 28.18 3.03
CA TYR A 429 -1.82 28.04 4.22
C TYR A 429 -2.28 28.91 5.40
N ALA A 430 -3.37 29.67 5.27
CA ALA A 430 -3.93 30.44 6.36
C ALA A 430 -4.73 29.53 7.32
N GLY A 431 -4.51 29.70 8.63
CA GLY A 431 -5.14 28.89 9.65
C GLY A 431 -4.32 28.79 10.93
N VAL A 432 -4.75 27.88 11.82
CA VAL A 432 -4.04 27.58 13.07
C VAL A 432 -3.52 26.15 13.02
N PHE A 433 -2.23 26.00 13.27
CA PHE A 433 -1.50 24.75 13.18
C PHE A 433 -0.89 24.39 14.53
N TYR A 434 -1.00 23.11 14.90
CA TYR A 434 -0.59 22.62 16.21
C TYR A 434 0.52 21.59 16.09
N GLY A 435 1.53 21.72 16.95
CA GLY A 435 2.70 20.86 17.02
C GLY A 435 3.57 20.91 15.76
N HIS A 436 4.65 20.13 15.78
CA HIS A 436 5.59 20.08 14.66
C HIS A 436 4.94 19.60 13.36
N ASP A 437 3.98 18.68 13.43
CA ASP A 437 3.28 18.16 12.26
C ASP A 437 2.35 19.19 11.63
N GLY A 438 1.63 19.96 12.46
CA GLY A 438 0.87 21.11 12.01
C GLY A 438 1.76 22.14 11.33
N PHE A 439 2.91 22.45 11.92
CA PHE A 439 3.86 23.41 11.33
C PHE A 439 4.43 22.93 9.99
N ARG A 440 4.79 21.64 9.86
CA ARG A 440 5.24 21.05 8.58
C ARG A 440 4.15 21.10 7.52
N ARG A 441 2.88 20.88 7.90
CA ARG A 441 1.73 21.05 7.01
C ARG A 441 1.60 22.48 6.51
N TYR A 442 1.68 23.47 7.42
CA TYR A 442 1.72 24.89 7.04
C TYR A 442 2.83 25.16 6.02
N TRP A 443 4.05 24.71 6.32
CA TRP A 443 5.22 24.93 5.48
C TRP A 443 5.02 24.37 4.07
N SER A 444 4.49 23.15 3.96
CA SER A 444 4.22 22.52 2.68
C SER A 444 3.13 23.24 1.88
N LEU A 445 2.05 23.67 2.54
CA LEU A 445 0.98 24.45 1.90
C LEU A 445 1.51 25.79 1.39
N MET A 446 2.33 26.47 2.18
CA MET A 446 2.98 27.72 1.81
C MET A 446 3.89 27.53 0.59
N GLU A 447 4.78 26.54 0.60
CA GLU A 447 5.67 26.22 -0.52
C GLU A 447 4.92 25.84 -1.79
N GLN A 448 3.76 25.18 -1.70
CA GLN A 448 2.94 24.87 -2.87
C GLN A 448 2.21 26.09 -3.43
N THR A 449 2.00 27.13 -2.62
CA THR A 449 1.19 28.29 -2.97
C THR A 449 2.01 29.46 -3.52
N VAL A 450 3.19 29.74 -2.93
CA VAL A 450 3.97 30.95 -3.23
C VAL A 450 5.46 30.68 -3.45
N GLU A 451 6.11 31.56 -4.21
CA GLU A 451 7.56 31.68 -4.35
C GLU A 451 8.00 33.01 -3.72
N PHE A 452 8.90 32.98 -2.73
CA PHE A 452 9.43 34.19 -2.11
C PHE A 452 10.50 34.83 -2.99
N SER A 453 10.41 36.14 -3.20
CA SER A 453 11.47 36.92 -3.86
C SER A 453 12.28 37.74 -2.85
N SER A 454 11.69 38.17 -1.73
CA SER A 454 12.44 38.64 -0.56
C SER A 454 11.61 38.58 0.73
N ILE A 455 12.23 38.11 1.80
CA ILE A 455 11.72 38.21 3.18
C ILE A 455 12.63 39.17 3.93
N GLY A 456 12.11 40.32 4.34
CA GLY A 456 12.86 41.32 5.11
C GLY A 456 12.34 41.39 6.52
N THR A 457 13.10 40.91 7.51
CA THR A 457 12.84 41.30 8.91
C THR A 457 13.44 42.68 9.13
N GLU A 458 12.61 43.66 9.49
CA GLU A 458 13.09 45.03 9.73
C GLU A 458 13.62 45.19 11.15
N ASN A 459 12.88 44.67 12.14
CA ASN A 459 13.30 44.76 13.53
C ASN A 459 12.65 43.68 14.42
N VAL A 460 13.25 43.46 15.58
CA VAL A 460 12.80 42.49 16.58
C VAL A 460 12.91 43.10 17.97
N PHE A 461 11.82 43.07 18.72
CA PHE A 461 11.78 43.48 20.12
C PHE A 461 11.63 42.28 21.03
N PHE A 462 12.35 42.25 22.15
CA PHE A 462 12.26 41.22 23.16
C PHE A 462 11.76 41.80 24.48
N ASN A 463 10.88 41.08 25.16
CA ASN A 463 10.43 41.38 26.52
C ASN A 463 10.27 40.07 27.30
N GLY A 464 11.30 39.69 28.07
CA GLY A 464 11.32 38.41 28.78
C GLY A 464 11.21 37.22 27.83
N ASN A 465 10.17 36.40 28.03
CA ASN A 465 9.86 35.21 27.22
C ASN A 465 8.96 35.51 26.02
N GLU A 466 8.81 36.78 25.64
CA GLU A 466 8.07 37.18 24.45
C GLU A 466 8.97 37.96 23.49
N ALA A 467 8.68 37.86 22.20
CA ALA A 467 9.24 38.74 21.19
C ALA A 467 8.18 39.18 20.18
N MET A 468 8.40 40.33 19.56
CA MET A 468 7.64 40.79 18.40
C MET A 468 8.63 41.11 17.28
N ALA A 469 8.49 40.44 16.14
CA ALA A 469 9.21 40.80 14.92
C ALA A 469 8.24 41.43 13.94
N TYR A 470 8.70 42.39 13.14
CA TYR A 470 7.93 42.90 12.01
C TYR A 470 8.83 43.10 10.81
N GLY A 471 8.20 43.08 9.64
CA GLY A 471 8.90 43.13 8.38
C GLY A 471 7.96 43.17 7.19
N GLY A 472 8.56 43.09 6.02
CA GLY A 472 7.86 43.02 4.75
C GLY A 472 8.12 41.69 4.06
N GLU A 473 7.12 41.22 3.33
CA GLU A 473 7.24 40.07 2.44
C GLU A 473 6.82 40.47 1.03
N GLN A 474 7.52 39.93 0.05
CA GLN A 474 7.09 39.95 -1.34
C GLN A 474 7.43 38.63 -2.03
N GLY A 475 6.57 38.26 -2.97
CA GLY A 475 6.70 37.01 -3.72
C GLY A 475 5.78 36.99 -4.92
N ILE A 476 5.70 35.82 -5.55
CA ILE A 476 4.83 35.55 -6.69
C ILE A 476 4.01 34.29 -6.35
N THR A 477 2.73 34.28 -6.70
CA THR A 477 1.89 33.07 -6.59
C THR A 477 2.31 32.02 -7.61
N LYS A 478 2.31 30.74 -7.23
CA LYS A 478 2.69 29.66 -8.15
C LYS A 478 1.64 29.44 -9.24
N THR A 479 0.35 29.56 -8.89
CA THR A 479 -0.77 29.30 -9.81
C THR A 479 -1.04 30.45 -10.76
N THR A 480 -1.19 31.68 -10.27
CA THR A 480 -1.59 32.83 -11.09
C THR A 480 -0.40 33.64 -11.61
N ARG A 481 0.82 33.40 -11.10
CA ARG A 481 2.05 34.14 -11.41
C ARG A 481 1.95 35.64 -11.14
N VAL A 482 1.04 36.05 -10.25
CA VAL A 482 0.83 37.45 -9.87
C VAL A 482 1.69 37.79 -8.66
N PRO A 483 2.44 38.90 -8.69
CA PRO A 483 3.21 39.34 -7.54
C PRO A 483 2.31 39.81 -6.41
N TYR A 484 2.73 39.55 -5.18
CA TYR A 484 2.10 40.08 -3.97
C TYR A 484 3.15 40.67 -3.04
N SER A 485 2.72 41.61 -2.21
CA SER A 485 3.53 42.13 -1.11
C SER A 485 2.63 42.61 0.02
N TYR A 486 3.07 42.40 1.26
CA TYR A 486 2.42 42.88 2.47
C TYR A 486 3.42 43.01 3.61
N ASP A 487 3.08 43.87 4.58
CA ASP A 487 3.76 43.96 5.86
C ASP A 487 3.17 42.94 6.84
N TRP A 488 4.02 42.39 7.70
CA TRP A 488 3.64 41.44 8.73
C TRP A 488 4.28 41.79 10.08
N ALA A 489 3.60 41.40 11.15
CA ALA A 489 4.15 41.34 12.50
C ALA A 489 3.88 39.96 13.09
N ILE A 490 4.87 39.34 13.72
CA ILE A 490 4.73 38.03 14.36
C ILE A 490 5.06 38.16 15.84
N ARG A 491 4.10 37.81 16.70
CA ARG A 491 4.32 37.63 18.13
C ARG A 491 4.85 36.22 18.38
N TYR A 492 5.93 36.13 19.13
CA TYR A 492 6.57 34.90 19.59
C TYR A 492 6.45 34.81 21.11
N GLU A 493 6.19 33.60 21.61
CA GLU A 493 6.38 33.25 23.02
C GLU A 493 7.36 32.08 23.12
N PHE A 494 8.18 32.08 24.16
CA PHE A 494 9.23 31.09 24.41
C PHE A 494 9.00 30.38 25.75
N ASN A 495 9.38 29.11 25.83
CA ASN A 495 9.47 28.41 27.11
C ASN A 495 10.84 28.64 27.78
N ASP A 496 11.04 28.02 28.95
CA ASP A 496 12.29 28.13 29.72
C ASP A 496 13.50 27.50 29.01
N ASP A 497 13.26 26.60 28.05
CA ASP A 497 14.30 26.02 27.17
C ASP A 497 14.60 26.90 25.93
N HIS A 498 14.08 28.13 25.91
CA HIS A 498 14.18 29.09 24.81
C HIS A 498 13.61 28.57 23.49
N LYS A 499 12.70 27.60 23.51
CA LYS A 499 11.97 27.10 22.34
C LYS A 499 10.70 27.92 22.13
N VAL A 500 10.35 28.16 20.88
CA VAL A 500 9.11 28.87 20.53
C VAL A 500 7.91 27.98 20.83
N VAL A 501 6.96 28.46 21.63
CA VAL A 501 5.70 27.78 21.96
C VAL A 501 4.49 28.40 21.28
N LEU A 502 4.57 29.68 20.91
CA LEU A 502 3.55 30.38 20.14
C LEU A 502 4.23 31.20 19.06
N MET A 503 3.67 31.14 17.87
CA MET A 503 3.87 32.10 16.81
C MET A 503 2.49 32.58 16.36
N ARG A 504 2.26 33.88 16.33
CA ARG A 504 1.02 34.47 15.81
C ARG A 504 1.32 35.60 14.86
N GLN A 505 0.93 35.45 13.59
CA GLN A 505 1.14 36.42 12.54
C GLN A 505 -0.05 37.36 12.37
N TYR A 506 0.26 38.64 12.27
CA TYR A 506 -0.64 39.73 11.94
C TYR A 506 -0.20 40.30 10.61
N PHE A 507 -1.06 40.24 9.60
CA PHE A 507 -0.78 40.78 8.27
C PHE A 507 -2.10 41.12 7.57
N ASN A 508 -2.03 41.76 6.40
CA ASN A 508 -3.19 41.99 5.55
C ASN A 508 -3.30 40.88 4.50
N PRO A 509 -4.18 39.86 4.68
CA PRO A 509 -4.26 38.74 3.77
C PRO A 509 -4.92 39.09 2.42
N MET A 510 -5.58 40.24 2.30
CA MET A 510 -6.27 40.61 1.05
C MET A 510 -5.30 40.74 -0.13
N ARG A 511 -4.03 41.08 0.11
CA ARG A 511 -3.01 41.22 -0.93
C ARG A 511 -2.68 39.87 -1.57
N ILE A 512 -2.45 38.84 -0.76
CA ILE A 512 -2.19 37.49 -1.25
C ILE A 512 -3.46 36.84 -1.80
N GLN A 513 -4.61 37.05 -1.15
CA GLN A 513 -5.90 36.56 -1.63
C GLN A 513 -6.22 37.11 -3.03
N ALA A 514 -6.06 38.42 -3.24
CA ALA A 514 -6.28 39.04 -4.55
C ALA A 514 -5.31 38.50 -5.62
N ALA A 515 -4.04 38.26 -5.26
CA ALA A 515 -3.08 37.66 -6.18
C ALA A 515 -3.48 36.22 -6.57
N LEU A 516 -3.94 35.41 -5.62
CA LEU A 516 -4.41 34.04 -5.87
C LEU A 516 -5.70 33.98 -6.69
N ALA A 517 -6.56 35.00 -6.59
CA ALA A 517 -7.83 35.09 -7.31
C ALA A 517 -7.71 35.70 -8.72
N ALA A 518 -6.54 36.23 -9.10
CA ALA A 518 -6.34 36.87 -10.39
C ALA A 518 -6.41 35.86 -11.55
N SER A 519 -7.26 36.10 -12.55
CA SER A 519 -7.25 35.35 -13.81
C SER A 519 -5.98 35.67 -14.60
N HIS A 520 -5.47 34.70 -15.40
CA HIS A 520 -4.36 34.91 -16.34
C HIS A 520 -4.73 35.98 -17.39
N ALA A 521 -4.58 37.25 -17.04
CA ALA A 521 -4.65 38.37 -17.97
C ALA A 521 -3.21 38.78 -18.31
N GLY A 522 -2.67 38.24 -19.41
CA GLY A 522 -1.39 38.72 -19.95
C GLY A 522 -0.56 37.73 -20.75
N ALA A 523 -1.12 37.19 -21.85
CA ALA A 523 -0.30 36.64 -22.95
C ALA A 523 -0.67 37.22 -24.32
N GLU A 524 -1.51 38.27 -24.37
CA GLU A 524 -1.76 39.06 -25.58
C GLU A 524 -1.62 40.54 -25.28
N SER A 525 -0.39 41.05 -25.43
CA SER A 525 -0.07 42.38 -25.99
C SER A 525 1.35 42.80 -25.57
N ASN A 526 2.31 42.66 -26.49
CA ASN A 526 3.37 43.63 -26.83
C ASN A 526 4.59 42.93 -27.43
N GLY A 527 4.84 43.18 -28.72
CA GLY A 527 6.13 42.92 -29.38
C GLY A 527 6.01 42.10 -30.65
#